data_AF-A0A1V5D8T9-F1
#
_entry.id   AF-A0A1V5D8T9-F1
#
_cell.length_a   1.000
_cell.length_b   1.000
_cell.length_c   1.000
_cell.angle_alpha   90.00
_cell.angle_beta   90.00
_cell.angle_gamma   90.00
#
_symmetry.space_group_name_H-M   'P 1'
#
loop_
_entity.id
_entity.type
_entity.pdbx_description
1 polymer ?
#
loop_
_entity_poly.entity_id
_entity_poly.type
_entity_poly.pdbx_seq_one_letter_code
_entity_poly.pdbx_strand_id
1 'polypeptide(L)'
;MKKARNTAEILGSDSAYDDVELYEGGGEERTLILKTAPRPRRIQLMAQGAKEMRCVCCNRIKPLAGAEESEEGWICEDCAHQMIREQR
;
A
#
# COMPACT_ATOMS: atom_id res chain seq x y z
N MET A 1 -22.61 19.15 17.39
CA MET A 1 -21.99 18.04 16.61
C MET A 1 -23.10 17.31 15.86
N LYS A 2 -23.09 17.34 14.52
CA LYS A 2 -24.12 16.67 13.69
C LYS A 2 -23.64 15.24 13.39
N LYS A 3 -24.31 14.24 13.94
CA LYS A 3 -24.09 12.82 13.61
C LYS A 3 -24.51 12.60 12.16
N ALA A 4 -23.59 12.21 11.29
CA ALA A 4 -23.91 11.77 9.94
C ALA A 4 -24.80 10.51 10.03
N ARG A 5 -25.99 10.57 9.42
CA ARG A 5 -26.90 9.42 9.32
C ARG A 5 -26.40 8.54 8.16
N ASN A 6 -26.13 7.27 8.45
CA ASN A 6 -25.81 6.26 7.45
C ASN A 6 -27.08 5.96 6.63
N THR A 7 -27.02 6.13 5.30
CA THR A 7 -28.11 5.95 4.34
C THR A 7 -27.90 4.71 3.47
N ALA A 8 -27.50 3.59 4.07
CA ALA A 8 -27.51 2.31 3.38
C ALA A 8 -28.93 1.73 3.43
N GLU A 9 -29.63 1.76 2.29
CA GLU A 9 -30.90 1.04 2.12
C GLU A 9 -30.60 -0.36 1.56
N ILE A 10 -31.01 -1.41 2.28
CA ILE A 10 -30.94 -2.79 1.78
C ILE A 10 -32.27 -3.05 1.07
N LEU A 11 -32.25 -3.03 -0.26
CA LEU A 11 -33.41 -3.41 -1.08
C LEU A 11 -33.61 -4.92 -0.96
N GLY A 12 -34.56 -5.32 -0.12
CA GLY A 12 -35.01 -6.71 -0.02
C GLY A 12 -35.72 -7.13 -1.30
N SER A 13 -35.03 -7.94 -2.11
CA SER A 13 -35.63 -8.69 -3.20
C SER A 13 -36.35 -9.89 -2.61
N ASP A 14 -37.68 -9.81 -2.59
CA ASP A 14 -38.60 -10.88 -2.21
C ASP A 14 -38.56 -11.98 -3.27
N SER A 15 -37.55 -12.85 -3.18
CA SER A 15 -37.52 -14.10 -3.93
C SER A 15 -37.27 -15.21 -2.92
N ALA A 16 -38.25 -16.10 -2.78
CA ALA A 16 -38.17 -17.33 -2.01
C ALA A 16 -36.86 -18.06 -2.34
N TYR A 17 -35.89 -17.97 -1.45
CA TYR A 17 -34.69 -18.78 -1.50
C TYR A 17 -35.01 -20.05 -0.73
N ASP A 18 -34.97 -21.17 -1.44
CA ASP A 18 -35.11 -22.51 -0.86
C ASP A 18 -34.18 -22.65 0.35
N ASP A 19 -34.75 -23.23 1.40
CA ASP A 19 -34.12 -23.51 2.69
C ASP A 19 -32.95 -24.50 2.47
N VAL A 20 -31.80 -23.98 2.06
CA VAL A 20 -30.58 -24.78 1.90
C VAL A 20 -29.97 -24.98 3.29
N GLU A 21 -30.18 -26.18 3.85
CA GLU A 21 -29.53 -26.58 5.10
C GLU A 21 -28.00 -26.43 4.96
N LEU A 22 -27.47 -25.41 5.62
CA LEU A 22 -26.03 -25.20 5.77
C LEU A 22 -25.49 -26.30 6.69
N TYR A 23 -25.00 -27.39 6.09
CA TYR A 23 -24.25 -28.41 6.82
C TYR A 23 -23.04 -27.75 7.51
N GLU A 24 -23.09 -27.63 8.83
CA GLU A 24 -21.97 -27.25 9.70
C GLU A 24 -20.92 -28.37 9.71
N GLY A 25 -20.23 -28.52 8.58
CA GLY A 25 -19.02 -29.32 8.49
C GLY A 25 -17.88 -28.58 9.19
N GLY A 26 -17.55 -29.02 10.41
CA GLY A 26 -16.27 -28.84 11.11
C GLY A 26 -15.74 -27.40 11.17
N GLY A 27 -15.78 -26.79 12.36
CA GLY A 27 -15.28 -25.44 12.62
C GLY A 27 -13.79 -25.24 12.30
N GLU A 28 -13.47 -25.04 11.03
CA GLU A 28 -12.21 -24.44 10.63
C GLU A 28 -12.33 -22.95 10.89
N GLU A 29 -11.63 -22.49 11.94
CA GLU A 29 -11.54 -21.07 12.28
C GLU A 29 -10.92 -20.30 11.10
N ARG A 30 -11.76 -19.73 10.25
CA ARG A 30 -11.33 -18.96 9.06
C ARG A 30 -10.70 -17.66 9.51
N THR A 31 -9.39 -17.69 9.72
CA THR A 31 -8.61 -16.50 10.06
C THR A 31 -8.41 -15.64 8.81
N LEU A 32 -8.98 -14.44 8.80
CA LEU A 32 -8.76 -13.46 7.73
C LEU A 32 -7.39 -12.79 7.91
N ILE A 33 -6.41 -13.16 7.10
CA ILE A 33 -5.13 -12.46 7.04
C ILE A 33 -5.24 -11.30 6.06
N LEU A 34 -5.23 -10.07 6.57
CA LEU A 34 -5.05 -8.87 5.76
C LEU A 34 -3.66 -8.90 5.11
N LYS A 35 -3.59 -9.32 3.85
CA LYS A 35 -2.39 -9.15 3.01
C LYS A 35 -2.24 -7.68 2.65
N THR A 36 -1.80 -6.85 3.59
CA THR A 36 -1.46 -5.46 3.26
C THR A 36 -0.23 -5.48 2.37
N ALA A 37 -0.32 -4.84 1.20
CA ALA A 37 0.84 -4.60 0.35
C ALA A 37 1.97 -3.94 1.17
N PRO A 38 3.24 -4.31 0.94
CA PRO A 38 4.35 -3.69 1.64
C PRO A 38 4.27 -2.17 1.49
N ARG A 39 4.40 -1.45 2.61
CA ARG A 39 4.34 0.01 2.60
C ARG A 39 5.46 0.55 1.72
N PRO A 40 5.20 1.57 0.89
CA PRO A 40 6.25 2.25 0.13
C PRO A 40 7.45 2.61 1.02
N ARG A 41 8.66 2.32 0.54
CA ARG A 41 9.90 2.51 1.30
C ARG A 41 10.06 3.93 1.85
N ARG A 42 9.58 4.93 1.11
CA ARG A 42 9.53 6.33 1.53
C ARG A 42 8.71 6.53 2.81
N ILE A 43 7.53 5.91 2.89
CA ILE A 43 6.64 6.00 4.06
C ILE A 43 7.28 5.31 5.26
N GLN A 44 7.95 4.18 5.06
CA GLN A 44 8.72 3.52 6.12
C GLN A 44 9.84 4.42 6.66
N LEU A 45 10.63 5.04 5.78
CA LEU A 45 11.71 5.95 6.16
C LEU A 45 11.17 7.16 6.94
N MET A 46 10.08 7.77 6.46
CA MET A 46 9.43 8.88 7.17
C MET A 46 8.89 8.45 8.54
N ALA A 47 8.28 7.27 8.65
CA ALA A 47 7.79 6.72 9.91
C ALA A 47 8.93 6.43 10.92
N GLN A 48 10.13 6.15 10.42
CA GLN A 48 11.35 6.01 11.23
C GLN A 48 11.99 7.37 11.60
N GLY A 49 11.39 8.49 11.18
CA GLY A 49 11.89 9.83 11.45
C GLY A 49 12.99 10.30 10.49
N ALA A 50 13.23 9.59 9.39
CA ALA A 50 14.18 10.05 8.37
C ALA A 50 13.64 11.30 7.66
N LYS A 51 14.49 12.33 7.54
CA LYS A 51 14.18 13.58 6.84
C LYS A 51 14.85 13.67 5.47
N GLU A 52 15.87 12.84 5.25
CA GLU A 52 16.70 12.85 4.07
C GLU A 52 16.93 11.42 3.58
N MET A 53 17.23 11.29 2.29
CA MET A 53 17.66 10.03 1.70
C MET A 53 18.90 10.22 0.84
N ARG A 54 19.64 9.13 0.62
CA ARG A 54 20.91 9.13 -0.10
C ARG A 54 20.78 8.45 -1.45
N CYS A 55 21.48 8.99 -2.45
CA CYS A 55 21.65 8.34 -3.74
C CYS A 55 22.37 7.01 -3.55
N VAL A 56 21.83 5.93 -4.09
CA VAL A 56 22.42 4.58 -3.97
C VAL A 56 23.80 4.50 -4.64
N CYS A 57 24.05 5.30 -5.69
CA CYS A 57 25.29 5.28 -6.44
C CYS A 57 26.39 6.18 -5.86
N CYS A 58 26.04 7.40 -5.43
CA CYS A 58 27.01 8.44 -5.10
C CYS A 58 26.85 9.07 -3.70
N ASN A 59 25.91 8.59 -2.89
CA ASN A 59 25.62 9.10 -1.54
C ASN A 59 25.23 10.57 -1.44
N ARG A 60 24.99 11.27 -2.56
CA ARG A 60 24.39 12.62 -2.55
C ARG A 60 23.10 12.58 -1.73
N ILE A 61 22.78 13.66 -1.01
CA ILE A 61 21.65 13.76 -0.09
C ILE A 61 20.54 14.62 -0.72
N LYS A 62 19.27 14.23 -0.51
CA LYS A 62 18.07 14.99 -0.88
C LYS A 62 17.02 14.89 0.23
N PRO A 63 16.22 15.95 0.47
CA PRO A 63 15.07 15.88 1.36
C PRO A 63 14.04 14.84 0.92
N LEU A 64 13.54 14.03 1.87
CA LEU A 64 12.52 13.00 1.62
C LEU A 64 11.17 13.60 1.17
N ALA A 65 10.87 14.84 1.55
CA ALA A 65 9.61 15.53 1.24
C ALA A 65 9.34 15.69 -0.27
N GLY A 66 10.38 15.69 -1.11
CA GLY A 66 10.26 15.80 -2.58
C GLY A 66 10.85 14.61 -3.33
N ALA A 67 11.11 13.50 -2.64
CA ALA A 67 11.63 12.29 -3.28
C ALA A 67 10.51 11.48 -3.94
N GLU A 68 10.79 10.99 -5.14
CA GLU A 68 9.94 10.06 -5.87
C GLU A 68 9.90 8.71 -5.15
N GLU A 69 8.77 8.01 -5.25
CA GLU A 69 8.65 6.67 -4.68
C GLU A 69 9.27 5.65 -5.63
N SER A 70 10.34 5.00 -5.16
CA SER A 70 10.95 3.84 -5.81
C SER A 70 11.23 2.78 -4.74
N GLU A 71 10.99 1.51 -5.09
CA GLU A 71 11.27 0.37 -4.22
C GLU A 71 12.79 0.19 -4.01
N GLU A 72 13.58 0.47 -5.06
CA GLU A 72 15.03 0.27 -5.11
C GLU A 72 15.81 1.36 -4.36
N GLY A 73 15.18 2.50 -4.09
CA GLY A 73 15.79 3.66 -3.44
C GLY A 73 15.89 4.85 -4.40
N TRP A 74 16.60 5.91 -3.98
CA TRP A 74 16.77 7.10 -4.82
C TRP A 74 18.09 7.03 -5.60
N ILE A 75 18.02 7.37 -6.88
CA ILE A 75 19.18 7.61 -7.76
C ILE A 75 19.13 9.09 -8.15
N CYS A 76 20.24 9.81 -7.98
CA CYS A 76 20.28 11.21 -8.39
C CYS A 76 20.26 11.34 -9.92
N GLU A 77 19.83 12.50 -10.41
CA GLU A 77 19.70 12.79 -11.85
C GLU A 77 21.01 12.52 -12.61
N ASP A 78 22.17 12.92 -12.05
CA ASP A 78 23.49 12.67 -12.66
C ASP A 78 23.76 11.17 -12.85
N CYS A 79 23.49 10.36 -11.82
CA CYS A 79 23.69 8.91 -11.88
C CYS A 79 22.67 8.25 -12.81
N ALA A 80 21.43 8.70 -12.83
CA ALA A 80 20.41 8.20 -13.75
C ALA A 80 20.81 8.48 -15.21
N HIS A 81 21.28 9.69 -15.52
CA HIS A 81 21.76 10.04 -16.86
C HIS A 81 22.99 9.23 -17.27
N GLN A 82 23.92 8.98 -16.34
CA GLN A 82 25.09 8.16 -16.62
C GLN A 82 24.71 6.72 -16.97
N MET A 83 23.81 6.11 -16.18
CA MET A 83 23.34 4.74 -16.45
C MET A 83 22.66 4.61 -17.82
N ILE A 84 21.90 5.61 -18.25
CA ILE A 84 21.27 5.63 -19.58
C ILE A 84 22.31 5.69 -20.70
N ARG A 85 23.41 6.43 -20.49
CA ARG A 85 24.50 6.54 -21.48
C ARG A 85 25.29 5.25 -21.60
N GLU A 86 25.50 4.54 -20.49
CA GLU A 86 26.24 3.27 -20.45
C GLU A 86 25.46 2.09 -21.07
N GLN A 87 24.15 2.24 -21.27
CA GLN A 87 23.28 1.22 -21.92
C GLN A 87 23.12 1.41 -23.43
N ARG A 88 23.76 2.43 -24.02
CA ARG A 88 23.78 2.68 -25.48
C ARG A 88 25.12 2.27 -26.09
#